data_AF-A0A957UNC0-F1
#
_entry.id   AF-A0A957UNC0-F1
#
_cell.length_a   1.000
_cell.length_b   1.000
_cell.length_c   1.000
_cell.angle_alpha   90.00
_cell.angle_beta   90.00
_cell.angle_gamma   90.00
#
_symmetry.space_group_name_H-M   'P 1'
#
loop_
_entity.id
_entity.type
_entity.pdbx_description
1 polymer ?
#
loop_
_entity_poly.entity_id
_entity_poly.type
_entity_poly.pdbx_seq_one_letter_code
_entity_poly.pdbx_strand_id
1 'polypeptide(L)'
;MQAPPEKLGSFYLGAEYDLDANQLQEAPINYDARDLTTHAVCVGMTGSGKTGLCIGLLEEAGLDRVPAILIDPKGDITNLLLQFPELRPQDFQPWI
;
A
#
# COMPACT_ATOMS: atom_id res chain seq x y z
N MET A 1 4.73 -2.49 -18.77
CA MET A 1 5.27 -1.41 -17.92
C MET A 1 6.46 -1.97 -17.20
N GLN A 2 7.62 -1.33 -17.32
CA GLN A 2 8.79 -1.68 -16.53
C GLN A 2 8.56 -1.08 -15.13
N ALA A 3 8.71 -1.88 -14.08
CA ALA A 3 8.57 -1.37 -12.72
C ALA A 3 9.60 -0.25 -12.50
N PRO A 4 9.23 0.87 -11.86
CA PRO A 4 10.18 1.93 -11.57
C PRO A 4 11.34 1.39 -10.71
N PRO A 5 12.54 1.99 -10.83
CA PRO A 5 13.73 1.50 -10.13
C PRO A 5 13.53 1.58 -8.62
N GLU A 6 13.57 0.41 -7.97
CA GLU A 6 13.52 0.26 -6.52
C GLU A 6 14.72 0.93 -5.86
N LYS A 7 14.48 1.55 -4.70
CA LYS A 7 15.50 2.23 -3.89
C LYS A 7 15.28 1.87 -2.43
N LEU A 8 16.18 1.06 -1.87
CA LEU A 8 16.21 0.69 -0.45
C LEU A 8 15.93 1.88 0.47
N GLY A 9 14.92 1.74 1.35
CA GLY A 9 14.51 2.81 2.26
C GLY A 9 13.68 3.90 1.60
N SER A 10 13.16 3.67 0.40
CA SER A 10 12.25 4.57 -0.29
C SER A 10 11.05 3.79 -0.81
N PHE A 11 9.86 4.25 -0.44
CA PHE A 11 8.60 3.58 -0.78
C PHE A 11 8.00 4.18 -2.04
N TYR A 12 7.74 3.35 -3.05
CA TYR A 12 7.04 3.79 -4.24
C TYR A 12 5.57 4.10 -3.95
N LEU A 13 5.11 5.32 -4.27
CA LEU A 13 3.73 5.79 -4.01
C LEU A 13 2.92 6.03 -5.28
N GLY A 14 3.42 5.63 -6.44
CA GLY A 14 2.80 5.89 -7.73
C GLY A 14 3.63 6.86 -8.57
N ALA A 15 2.98 7.64 -9.42
CA ALA A 15 3.64 8.60 -10.28
C ALA A 15 3.08 10.01 -10.08
N GLU A 16 3.85 11.02 -10.50
CA GLU A 16 3.41 12.40 -10.48
C GLU A 16 2.09 12.57 -11.24
N TYR A 17 1.21 13.42 -10.70
CA TYR A 17 -0.08 13.69 -11.29
C TYR A 17 -0.19 15.19 -11.57
N ASP A 18 -0.36 15.53 -12.85
CA ASP A 18 -0.60 16.90 -13.28
C ASP A 18 -2.10 17.21 -13.10
N LEU A 19 -2.39 18.10 -12.16
CA LEU A 19 -3.74 18.52 -11.82
C LEU A 19 -4.36 19.42 -12.90
N ASP A 20 -3.54 20.20 -13.61
CA ASP A 20 -4.02 21.11 -14.65
C ASP A 20 -4.34 20.35 -15.95
N ALA A 21 -3.46 19.41 -16.32
CA ALA A 21 -3.65 18.54 -17.47
C ALA A 21 -4.57 17.35 -17.18
N ASN A 22 -4.88 17.09 -15.91
CA ASN A 22 -5.65 15.94 -15.42
C ASN A 22 -5.05 14.60 -15.92
N GLN A 23 -3.72 14.49 -15.84
CA GLN A 23 -2.94 13.40 -16.44
C GLN A 23 -1.90 12.84 -15.47
N LEU A 24 -1.82 11.50 -15.43
CA LEU A 24 -0.73 10.80 -14.76
C LEU A 24 0.54 10.91 -15.60
N GLN A 25 1.63 11.31 -14.97
CA GLN A 25 2.95 11.40 -15.60
C GLN A 25 3.69 10.07 -15.49
N GLU A 26 4.80 9.94 -16.23
CA GLU A 26 5.66 8.75 -16.14
C GLU A 26 6.66 8.82 -14.97
N ALA A 27 6.85 10.00 -14.38
CA ALA A 27 7.81 10.22 -13.31
C ALA A 27 7.35 9.54 -12.00
N PRO A 28 8.11 8.55 -11.46
CA PRO A 28 7.72 7.84 -10.26
C PRO A 28 7.93 8.69 -9.00
N ILE A 29 6.95 8.66 -8.09
CA ILE A 29 7.08 9.21 -6.74
C ILE A 29 7.63 8.12 -5.83
N ASN A 30 8.82 8.38 -5.31
CA ASN A 30 9.45 7.54 -4.28
C ASN A 30 9.55 8.38 -3.00
N TYR A 31 8.83 7.95 -1.97
CA TYR A 31 8.76 8.60 -0.67
C TYR A 31 9.91 8.13 0.22
N ASP A 32 10.47 9.01 1.04
CA ASP A 32 11.54 8.66 1.97
C ASP A 32 10.95 7.94 3.19
N ALA A 33 11.25 6.65 3.36
CA ALA A 33 10.68 5.85 4.45
C ALA A 33 11.10 6.37 5.85
N ARG A 34 12.18 7.15 5.95
CA ARG A 34 12.63 7.74 7.21
C ARG A 34 11.61 8.73 7.78
N ASP A 35 10.82 9.38 6.93
CA ASP A 35 9.76 10.30 7.37
C ASP A 35 8.63 9.56 8.11
N LEU A 36 8.46 8.24 7.86
CA LEU A 36 7.47 7.41 8.57
C LEU A 36 7.88 7.08 10.01
N THR A 37 9.09 7.44 10.45
CA THR A 37 9.55 7.22 11.83
C THR A 37 8.96 8.23 12.82
N THR A 38 8.37 9.32 12.33
CA THR A 38 7.81 10.42 13.15
C THR A 38 6.29 10.47 13.18
N HIS A 39 5.62 9.35 12.94
CA HIS A 39 4.17 9.21 12.79
C HIS A 39 3.61 9.89 11.53
N ALA A 40 2.59 9.28 10.94
CA ALA A 40 1.87 9.81 9.79
C ALA A 40 0.36 9.75 10.05
N VAL A 41 -0.38 10.63 9.40
CA VAL A 41 -1.85 10.62 9.42
C VAL A 41 -2.39 10.67 8.00
N CYS A 42 -3.30 9.76 7.68
CA CYS A 42 -4.00 9.72 6.39
C CYS A 42 -5.48 10.07 6.62
N VAL A 43 -5.95 11.14 5.98
CA VAL A 43 -7.32 11.65 6.13
C VAL A 43 -8.03 11.71 4.78
N GLY A 44 -9.36 11.57 4.78
CA GLY A 44 -10.16 11.56 3.57
C GLY A 44 -11.48 10.80 3.73
N MET A 45 -12.43 11.03 2.83
CA MET A 45 -13.73 10.37 2.84
C MET A 45 -13.66 8.93 2.29
N THR A 46 -14.71 8.13 2.47
CA THR A 46 -14.81 6.81 1.82
C THR A 46 -14.68 6.96 0.30
N GLY A 47 -13.91 6.08 -0.34
CA GLY A 47 -13.63 6.15 -1.78
C GLY A 47 -12.46 7.05 -2.17
N SER A 48 -11.85 7.78 -1.24
CA SER A 48 -10.69 8.66 -1.53
C SER A 48 -9.34 7.93 -1.65
N GLY A 49 -9.33 6.60 -1.63
CA GLY A 49 -8.09 5.82 -1.79
C GLY A 49 -7.24 5.60 -0.54
N LYS A 50 -7.66 6.02 0.67
CA LYS A 50 -6.88 5.83 1.92
C LYS A 50 -6.42 4.40 2.14
N THR A 51 -7.33 3.43 2.00
CA THR A 51 -7.01 2.01 2.17
C THR A 51 -5.99 1.57 1.13
N GLY A 52 -6.15 1.98 -0.14
CA GLY A 52 -5.18 1.69 -1.20
C GLY A 52 -3.78 2.26 -0.90
N LEU A 53 -3.71 3.49 -0.39
CA LEU A 53 -2.44 4.09 0.06
C LEU A 53 -1.79 3.26 1.18
N CYS A 54 -2.55 2.86 2.20
CA CYS A 54 -2.03 2.03 3.28
C CYS A 54 -1.54 0.65 2.79
N ILE A 55 -2.24 0.06 1.81
CA ILE A 55 -1.84 -1.20 1.20
C ILE A 55 -0.53 -1.04 0.43
N GLY A 56 -0.41 0.01 -0.40
CA GLY A 56 0.84 0.28 -1.11
C GLY A 56 2.01 0.50 -0.15
N LEU A 57 1.82 1.30 0.91
CA LEU A 57 2.83 1.46 1.96
C LEU A 57 3.23 0.12 2.62
N LEU A 58 2.27 -0.77 2.84
CA LEU A 58 2.53 -2.10 3.43
C LEU A 58 3.29 -3.01 2.46
N GLU A 59 2.96 -2.97 1.18
CA GLU A 59 3.66 -3.73 0.13
C GLU A 59 5.13 -3.32 0.05
N GLU A 60 5.40 -2.01 0.01
CA GLU A 60 6.76 -1.46 0.01
C GLU A 60 7.52 -1.81 1.29
N ALA A 61 6.89 -1.67 2.46
CA ALA A 61 7.46 -2.12 3.73
C ALA A 61 7.79 -3.62 3.73
N GLY A 62 6.94 -4.45 3.12
CA GLY A 62 7.16 -5.89 2.96
C GLY A 62 8.35 -6.22 2.05
N LEU A 63 8.49 -5.50 0.93
CA LEU A 63 9.64 -5.63 0.02
C LEU A 63 10.96 -5.30 0.73
N ASP A 64 10.96 -4.25 1.55
CA ASP A 64 12.12 -3.82 2.36
C ASP A 64 12.32 -4.67 3.64
N ARG A 65 11.49 -5.70 3.86
CA ARG A 65 11.50 -6.55 5.06
C ARG A 65 11.33 -5.78 6.37
N VAL A 66 10.60 -4.67 6.34
CA VAL A 66 10.22 -3.92 7.53
C VAL A 66 9.10 -4.67 8.24
N PRO A 67 9.25 -5.03 9.54
CA PRO A 67 8.19 -5.67 10.29
C PRO A 67 7.04 -4.68 10.52
N ALA A 68 5.81 -5.09 10.20
CA ALA A 68 4.61 -4.27 10.34
C ALA A 68 3.58 -4.95 11.26
N ILE A 69 2.95 -4.15 12.12
CA ILE A 69 1.77 -4.55 12.90
C ILE A 69 0.61 -3.71 12.41
N LEU A 70 -0.48 -4.36 12.02
CA LEU A 70 -1.67 -3.72 11.50
C LEU A 70 -2.84 -3.92 12.45
N ILE A 71 -3.51 -2.84 12.79
CA ILE A 71 -4.75 -2.85 13.55
C ILE A 71 -5.83 -2.30 12.64
N ASP A 72 -6.66 -3.19 12.11
CA ASP A 72 -7.72 -2.85 11.17
C ASP A 72 -9.08 -3.27 11.74
N PRO A 73 -9.86 -2.34 12.31
CA PRO A 73 -11.17 -2.65 12.84
C PRO A 73 -12.21 -2.89 11.74
N LYS A 74 -11.93 -2.49 10.48
CA LYS A 74 -12.85 -2.63 9.35
C LYS A 74 -12.65 -3.93 8.59
N GLY A 75 -11.42 -4.45 8.62
CA GLY A 75 -11.02 -5.73 8.03
C GLY A 75 -10.61 -5.65 6.56
N ASP A 76 -10.70 -4.48 5.92
CA ASP A 76 -10.36 -4.28 4.50
C ASP A 76 -8.90 -4.67 4.20
N ILE A 77 -7.97 -4.34 5.11
CA ILE A 77 -6.54 -4.60 4.99
C ILE A 77 -6.23 -6.04 5.41
N THR A 78 -6.83 -6.54 6.50
CA THR A 78 -6.59 -7.93 6.94
C THR A 78 -7.08 -8.96 5.93
N ASN A 79 -8.08 -8.62 5.12
CA ASN A 79 -8.56 -9.48 4.03
C ASN A 79 -7.49 -9.76 2.97
N LEU A 80 -6.41 -8.99 2.89
CA LEU A 80 -5.27 -9.31 2.03
C LEU A 80 -4.63 -10.66 2.39
N LEU A 81 -4.70 -11.08 3.65
CA LEU A 81 -4.22 -12.39 4.10
C LEU A 81 -5.07 -13.56 3.59
N LEU A 82 -6.27 -13.28 3.06
CA LEU A 82 -7.20 -14.27 2.54
C LEU A 82 -7.02 -14.53 1.04
N GLN A 83 -5.99 -13.96 0.41
CA GLN A 83 -5.64 -14.21 -1.00
C GLN A 83 -4.91 -15.55 -1.17
N PHE A 84 -5.57 -16.65 -0.85
CA PHE A 84 -5.01 -17.99 -1.01
C PHE A 84 -4.81 -18.34 -2.49
N PRO A 85 -3.75 -19.08 -2.86
CA PRO A 85 -3.46 -19.41 -4.26
C PRO A 85 -4.60 -20.13 -5.00
N GLU A 86 -5.34 -20.99 -4.29
CA GLU A 86 -6.41 -21.82 -4.89
C GLU A 86 -7.81 -21.34 -4.51
N LEU A 87 -7.94 -20.35 -3.60
CA LEU A 87 -9.20 -19.79 -3.12
C LEU A 87 -10.26 -20.85 -2.75
N ARG A 88 -9.85 -21.98 -2.16
CA ARG A 88 -10.80 -23.06 -1.82
C ARG A 88 -11.54 -22.70 -0.54
N PRO A 89 -12.82 -23.08 -0.40
CA PRO A 89 -13.60 -22.82 0.83
C PRO A 89 -12.90 -23.27 2.12
N GLN A 90 -12.15 -24.37 2.08
CA GLN A 90 -11.41 -24.90 3.23
C GLN A 90 -10.28 -23.98 3.70
N ASP A 91 -9.66 -23.22 2.78
CA ASP A 91 -8.59 -22.28 3.11
C ASP A 91 -9.11 -21.10 3.96
N PHE A 92 -10.39 -20.75 3.81
CA PHE A 92 -11.05 -19.69 4.59
C PHE A 92 -11.58 -20.17 5.95
N GLN A 93 -11.82 -21.48 6.14
CA GLN A 93 -12.47 -22.02 7.34
C GLN A 93 -11.82 -21.61 8.68
N PRO A 94 -10.48 -21.47 8.81
CA PRO A 94 -9.86 -21.01 10.06
C PRO A 94 -10.12 -19.53 10.40
N TRP A 95 -10.65 -18.75 9.46
CA TRP A 95 -10.79 -17.29 9.56
C TRP A 95 -12.25 -16.83 9.73
N ILE A 96 -13.20 -17.77 9.83
CA ILE A 96 -14.64 -17.53 9.98
C ILE A 96 -15.09 -17.93 11.39
#